data_AF-A0A1H9D776-F1
#
_entry.id   AF-A0A1H9D776-F1
#
_cell.length_a   1.000
_cell.length_b   1.000
_cell.length_c   1.000
_cell.angle_alpha   90.00
_cell.angle_beta   90.00
_cell.angle_gamma   90.00
#
_symmetry.space_group_name_H-M   'P 1'
#
loop_
_entity.id
_entity.type
_entity.pdbx_description
1 polymer ?
#
loop_
_entity_poly.entity_id
_entity_poly.type
_entity_poly.pdbx_seq_one_letter_code
_entity_poly.pdbx_strand_id
1 'polypeptide(L)'
;MAGFGFDAGANKGRGTSDDMYVVIQVVLTEKLVGTGSGVSSLTNLQKTINAQAAKGYRLHTISTTSSGSKGFLGGDKIQATMVFERI
;
A
#
# COMPACT_ATOMS: atom_id res chain seq x y z
N MET A 1 23.21 -2.16 24.79
CA MET A 1 22.14 -1.45 24.06
C MET A 1 22.08 -2.07 22.68
N ALA A 2 21.18 -3.03 22.46
CA ALA A 2 21.07 -3.74 21.18
C ALA A 2 20.43 -2.80 20.15
N GLY A 3 21.12 -2.55 19.04
CA GLY A 3 20.66 -1.69 17.97
C GLY A 3 19.44 -2.29 17.27
N PHE A 4 18.38 -1.50 17.16
CA PHE A 4 17.27 -1.75 16.25
C PHE A 4 17.79 -1.59 14.81
N GLY A 5 18.28 -2.68 14.23
CA GLY A 5 18.59 -2.76 12.81
C GLY A 5 17.30 -2.95 12.02
N PHE A 6 16.90 -1.93 11.26
CA PHE A 6 15.95 -2.12 10.18
C PHE A 6 16.73 -2.78 9.03
N ASP A 7 16.45 -4.05 8.74
CA ASP A 7 17.03 -4.74 7.60
C ASP A 7 16.75 -3.93 6.32
N ALA A 8 17.82 -3.43 5.69
CA ALA A 8 17.81 -2.78 4.38
C ALA A 8 17.61 -3.81 3.25
N GLY A 9 16.55 -4.59 3.38
CA GLY A 9 16.27 -5.77 2.58
C GLY A 9 14.82 -6.18 2.73
N ALA A 10 13.88 -5.25 2.53
CA ALA A 10 12.49 -5.62 2.27
C ALA A 10 12.41 -6.24 0.85
N ASN A 11 13.00 -7.42 0.70
CA ASN A 11 12.71 -8.33 -0.37
C ASN A 11 11.20 -8.54 -0.33
N LYS A 12 10.53 -8.15 -1.41
CA LYS A 12 9.16 -8.55 -1.70
C LYS A 12 9.09 -10.05 -1.44
N GLY A 13 8.44 -10.46 -0.34
CA GLY A 13 8.20 -11.87 -0.08
C GLY A 13 7.60 -12.44 -1.36
N ARG A 14 8.29 -13.40 -1.99
CA ARG A 14 7.87 -13.98 -3.26
C ARG A 14 6.64 -14.80 -2.95
N GLY A 15 5.49 -14.13 -2.97
CA GLY A 15 4.25 -14.71 -2.52
C GLY A 15 3.95 -15.95 -3.35
N THR A 16 3.98 -17.13 -2.74
CA THR A 16 3.54 -18.35 -3.44
C THR A 16 2.02 -18.40 -3.34
N SER A 17 1.35 -19.05 -4.31
CA SER A 17 -0.12 -19.16 -4.31
C SER A 17 -0.70 -19.86 -3.05
N ASP A 18 0.18 -20.37 -2.18
CA ASP A 18 -0.19 -21.05 -0.94
C ASP A 18 -0.02 -20.21 0.33
N ASP A 19 0.44 -18.96 0.22
CA ASP A 19 0.70 -18.15 1.42
C ASP A 19 -0.60 -17.79 2.14
N MET A 20 -0.61 -17.98 3.46
CA MET A 20 -1.73 -17.61 4.34
C MET A 20 -2.00 -16.11 4.38
N TYR A 21 -0.95 -15.31 4.24
CA TYR A 21 -1.03 -13.86 4.29
C TYR A 21 -0.29 -13.23 3.10
N VAL A 22 -0.93 -12.25 2.47
CA VAL A 22 -0.37 -11.47 1.36
C VAL A 22 -0.35 -10.00 1.74
N VAL A 23 0.82 -9.37 1.65
CA VAL A 23 0.99 -7.94 1.94
C VAL A 23 1.15 -7.16 0.64
N ILE A 24 0.37 -6.09 0.48
CA ILE A 24 0.38 -5.25 -0.72
C ILE A 24 0.44 -3.78 -0.31
N GLN A 25 1.41 -3.08 -0.87
CA GLN A 25 1.56 -1.64 -0.69
C GLN A 25 1.05 -0.89 -1.94
N VAL A 26 0.23 0.13 -1.72
CA VAL A 26 -0.28 1.03 -2.74
C VAL A 26 0.07 2.46 -2.33
N VAL A 27 0.67 3.22 -3.23
CA VAL A 27 0.95 4.65 -3.02
C VAL A 27 -0.17 5.49 -3.61
N LEU A 28 -0.83 6.26 -2.77
CA LEU A 28 -1.81 7.28 -3.12
C LEU A 28 -1.02 8.60 -3.24
N THR A 29 -0.99 9.17 -4.44
CA THR A 29 -0.30 10.46 -4.67
C THR A 29 -1.32 11.49 -5.11
N GLU A 30 -1.45 12.58 -4.37
CA GLU A 30 -2.19 13.77 -4.80
C GLU A 30 -1.27 14.60 -5.69
N LYS A 31 -1.21 14.29 -6.99
CA LYS A 31 -0.57 15.22 -7.94
C LYS A 31 -1.46 16.46 -8.08
N LEU A 32 -1.02 17.57 -7.49
CA LEU A 32 -1.71 18.87 -7.44
C LEU A 32 -1.56 19.70 -8.73
N VAL A 33 -1.26 19.10 -9.88
CA VAL A 33 -1.22 19.83 -11.16
C VAL A 33 -1.83 18.96 -12.26
N GLY A 34 -3.04 19.35 -12.70
CA GLY A 34 -3.84 18.67 -13.70
C GLY A 34 -5.11 18.05 -13.08
N THR A 35 -6.27 18.59 -13.43
CA THR A 35 -7.60 18.13 -13.01
C THR A 35 -7.79 16.62 -13.24
N GLY A 36 -7.64 15.79 -12.21
CA GLY A 36 -7.93 14.34 -12.31
C GLY A 36 -7.37 13.39 -11.25
N SER A 37 -6.49 13.83 -10.33
CA SER A 37 -5.61 12.90 -9.60
C SER A 37 -6.20 12.14 -8.40
N GLY A 38 -7.25 12.64 -7.73
CA GLY A 38 -7.79 11.99 -6.52
C GLY A 38 -8.52 10.67 -6.79
N VAL A 39 -9.22 10.59 -7.93
CA VAL A 39 -10.00 9.41 -8.32
C VAL A 39 -9.07 8.25 -8.67
N SER A 40 -7.93 8.52 -9.31
CA SER A 40 -6.99 7.48 -9.76
C SER A 40 -6.34 6.67 -8.64
N SER A 41 -6.02 7.32 -7.51
CA SER A 41 -5.40 6.69 -6.35
C SER A 41 -6.38 5.76 -5.62
N LEU A 42 -7.62 6.21 -5.42
CA LEU A 42 -8.69 5.39 -4.83
C LEU A 42 -9.13 4.26 -5.77
N THR A 43 -9.18 4.51 -7.09
CA THR A 43 -9.45 3.47 -8.08
C THR A 43 -8.39 2.37 -8.04
N ASN A 44 -7.10 2.71 -7.89
CA ASN A 44 -6.02 1.71 -7.76
C ASN A 44 -6.12 0.91 -6.46
N LEU A 45 -6.48 1.56 -5.35
CA LEU A 45 -6.73 0.90 -4.07
C LEU A 45 -7.89 -0.11 -4.19
N GLN A 46 -9.03 0.34 -4.72
CA GLN A 46 -10.21 -0.50 -4.94
C GLN A 46 -9.92 -1.67 -5.88
N LYS A 47 -9.18 -1.44 -6.99
CA LYS A 47 -8.77 -2.49 -7.92
C LYS A 47 -7.90 -3.54 -7.25
N THR A 48 -6.98 -3.12 -6.37
CA THR A 48 -6.09 -4.03 -5.65
C THR A 48 -6.87 -4.92 -4.68
N ILE A 49 -7.79 -4.33 -3.91
CA ILE A 49 -8.65 -5.06 -2.97
C ILE A 49 -9.51 -6.08 -3.73
N ASN A 50 -10.17 -5.67 -4.80
CA ASN A 50 -11.01 -6.56 -5.62
C ASN A 50 -10.20 -7.70 -6.24
N ALA A 51 -8.96 -7.44 -6.67
CA ALA A 51 -8.09 -8.47 -7.23
C ALA A 51 -7.68 -9.54 -6.21
N GLN A 52 -7.53 -9.18 -4.92
CA GLN A 52 -7.27 -10.16 -3.87
C GLN A 52 -8.53 -10.90 -3.44
N ALA A 53 -9.66 -10.20 -3.37
CA ALA A 53 -10.96 -10.82 -3.12
C ALA A 53 -11.31 -11.89 -4.18
N ALA A 54 -11.05 -11.59 -5.46
CA ALA A 54 -11.24 -12.55 -6.55
C ALA A 54 -10.32 -13.78 -6.47
N LYS A 55 -9.22 -13.70 -5.72
CA LYS A 55 -8.30 -14.81 -5.46
C LYS A 55 -8.63 -15.59 -4.18
N GLY A 56 -9.74 -15.27 -3.52
CA GLY A 56 -10.14 -15.93 -2.27
C GLY A 56 -9.46 -15.37 -1.01
N TYR A 57 -8.89 -14.17 -1.08
CA TYR A 57 -8.32 -13.51 0.10
C TYR A 57 -9.25 -12.45 0.69
N ARG A 58 -9.32 -12.37 2.01
CA ARG A 58 -10.03 -11.34 2.77
C ARG A 58 -9.06 -10.27 3.24
N LEU A 59 -9.46 -9.00 3.19
CA LEU A 59 -8.67 -7.93 3.79
C LEU A 59 -8.70 -8.08 5.32
N HIS A 60 -7.53 -8.31 5.92
CA HIS A 60 -7.37 -8.46 7.37
C HIS A 60 -7.11 -7.11 8.04
N THR A 61 -6.20 -6.31 7.49
CA THR A 61 -5.83 -5.00 8.04
C THR A 61 -5.32 -4.08 6.95
N ILE A 62 -5.59 -2.78 7.11
CA ILE A 62 -5.00 -1.71 6.33
C ILE A 62 -4.32 -0.71 7.27
N SER A 63 -3.08 -0.35 6.95
CA SER A 63 -2.35 0.71 7.64
C SER A 63 -1.97 1.78 6.62
N THR A 64 -2.26 3.02 6.92
CA THR A 64 -1.89 4.16 6.09
C THR A 64 -0.80 4.97 6.78
N THR A 65 0.20 5.38 6.01
CA THR A 65 1.23 6.30 6.45
C THR A 65 1.21 7.51 5.55
N SER A 66 1.02 8.70 6.11
CA SER A 66 1.16 9.95 5.37
C SER A 66 2.59 10.46 5.55
N SER A 67 3.28 10.67 4.43
CA SER A 67 4.52 11.44 4.45
C SER A 67 4.14 12.89 4.21
N GLY A 68 4.02 13.64 5.32
CA GLY A 68 3.72 15.07 5.28
C GLY A 68 4.77 15.80 4.45
N SER A 69 4.31 16.62 3.50
CA SER A 69 5.18 17.35 2.59
C SER A 69 6.05 18.38 3.33
N LYS A 70 7.36 18.19 3.30
CA LYS A 70 8.31 19.29 3.57
C LYS A 70 8.46 20.11 2.28
N GLY A 71 7.56 21.06 2.03
CA GLY A 71 7.84 22.17 1.11
C GLY A 71 6.70 22.60 0.20
N PHE A 72 6.61 23.92 0.04
CA PHE A 72 5.66 24.80 -0.63
C PHE A 72 5.07 24.39 -2.01
N LEU A 73 5.43 23.27 -2.62
CA LEU A 73 4.92 22.81 -3.93
C LEU A 73 4.80 21.27 -4.12
N GLY A 74 4.83 20.45 -3.07
CA GLY A 74 4.81 18.98 -3.22
C GLY A 74 3.65 18.34 -2.48
N GLY A 75 2.63 17.86 -3.20
CA GLY A 75 1.42 17.24 -2.61
C GLY A 75 1.69 16.04 -1.71
N ASP A 76 0.73 15.77 -0.81
CA ASP A 76 0.83 14.72 0.18
C ASP A 76 0.89 13.33 -0.48
N LYS A 77 1.80 12.50 0.03
CA LYS A 77 1.94 11.10 -0.36
C LYS A 77 1.41 10.24 0.78
N ILE A 78 0.37 9.49 0.51
CA ILE A 78 -0.17 8.51 1.46
C ILE A 78 0.20 7.13 0.94
N GLN A 79 0.87 6.34 1.76
CA GLN A 79 1.15 4.94 1.45
C GLN A 79 0.20 4.07 2.26
N ALA A 80 -0.56 3.22 1.58
CA ALA A 80 -1.42 2.23 2.19
C ALA A 80 -0.77 0.85 2.09
N THR A 81 -0.55 0.22 3.22
CA THR A 81 -0.11 -1.18 3.33
C THR A 81 -1.30 -2.02 3.76
N MET A 82 -1.69 -2.97 2.92
CA MET A 82 -2.82 -3.87 3.15
C MET A 82 -2.30 -5.28 3.37
N VAL A 83 -2.85 -5.95 4.38
CA VAL A 83 -2.62 -7.36 4.66
C VAL A 83 -3.90 -8.11 4.35
N PHE A 84 -3.80 -9.09 3.47
CA PHE A 84 -4.87 -9.99 3.11
C PHE A 84 -4.59 -11.38 3.68
N GLU A 85 -5.62 -12.07 4.14
CA GLU A 85 -5.55 -13.45 4.64
C GLU A 85 -6.37 -14.38 3.74
N ARG A 86 -5.93 -15.63 3.55
CA ARG A 86 -6.66 -16.60 2.74
C ARG A 86 -7.92 -17.08 3.46
N ILE A 87 -9.03 -17.20 2.72
CA ILE A 87 -10.29 -17.81 3.17
C ILE A 87 -10.26 -19.32 2.91
#